data_AF-A0A5C8I4N4-F1
#
_entry.id   AF-A0A5C8I4N4-F1
#
_cell.length_a   1.000
_cell.length_b   1.000
_cell.length_c   1.000
_cell.angle_alpha   90.00
_cell.angle_beta   90.00
_cell.angle_gamma   90.00
#
_symmetry.space_group_name_H-M   'P 1'
#
loop_
_entity.id
_entity.type
_entity.pdbx_description
1 polymer ?
#
loop_
_entity_poly.entity_id
_entity_poly.type
_entity_poly.pdbx_seq_one_letter_code
_entity_poly.pdbx_strand_id
1 'polypeptide(L)'
;MLVAAVVAGALWLASGLIHAVVASSPYAAQALRLLVPSPMNLLFWAWPAPWSFLALVLGGASVAAVVFVVMGWVARRGSPGFAAAWLASVAAGAVVGLFIDGIGVLDTIQSFGARGLSFASVEYAVVGAYWGLVQGRIPALVASRGGRESVDGPRRTHARWTWAVAVVVLVAFAVAGTAGRTADRTAVAEAQARADAETQAAAEPYTGFGAVPDPGAVGTPPQLVAPTSAPRDPSWCTPEQATAFVGGDDAATGHRGLSIRLTNFSDTPCIVEGYPDVAFADQNGHALDVRVERGSSFMATDAGAQPIEVPAGGYAIAFIGWDASPTAGALVASSVLVAQVAGDQRNGSAVSLDIISGSTVEVTAWELDALGDSRYSDG
;
A
#
# COMPACT_ATOMS: atom_id res chain seq x y z
N MET A 1 -4.11 -45.12 32.05
CA MET A 1 -4.07 -44.84 30.59
C MET A 1 -4.53 -43.42 30.27
N LEU A 2 -5.73 -43.03 30.68
CA LEU A 2 -6.27 -41.67 30.44
C LEU A 2 -5.35 -40.56 30.99
N VAL A 3 -4.87 -40.68 32.22
CA VAL A 3 -3.96 -39.69 32.83
C VAL A 3 -2.67 -39.52 32.01
N ALA A 4 -2.07 -40.63 31.56
CA ALA A 4 -0.86 -40.57 30.74
C ALA A 4 -1.12 -39.91 29.37
N ALA A 5 -2.27 -40.17 28.75
CA ALA A 5 -2.68 -39.52 27.50
C ALA A 5 -2.90 -38.00 27.69
N VAL A 6 -3.58 -37.59 28.76
CA VAL A 6 -3.79 -36.17 29.09
C VAL A 6 -2.46 -35.47 29.36
N VAL A 7 -1.55 -36.11 30.11
CA VAL A 7 -0.20 -35.57 30.36
C VAL A 7 0.57 -35.39 29.05
N ALA A 8 0.50 -36.36 28.13
CA ALA A 8 1.14 -36.23 26.82
C ALA A 8 0.57 -35.05 26.01
N GLY A 9 -0.76 -34.90 25.98
CA GLY A 9 -1.40 -33.76 25.33
C GLY A 9 -1.02 -32.41 25.96
N ALA A 10 -1.00 -32.34 27.29
CA ALA A 10 -0.61 -31.12 28.01
C ALA A 10 0.86 -30.74 27.75
N LEU A 11 1.76 -31.72 27.69
CA LEU A 11 3.17 -31.48 27.35
C LEU A 11 3.34 -30.96 25.92
N TRP A 12 2.51 -31.43 24.97
CA TRP A 12 2.51 -30.90 23.61
C TRP A 12 2.14 -29.42 23.59
N LEU A 13 1.05 -29.05 24.28
CA LEU A 13 0.60 -27.67 24.41
C LEU A 13 1.66 -26.79 25.07
N ALA A 14 2.22 -27.25 26.19
CA ALA A 14 3.27 -26.52 26.90
C ALA A 14 4.51 -26.32 26.02
N SER A 15 4.94 -27.36 25.29
CA SER A 15 6.09 -27.26 24.37
C SER A 15 5.85 -26.22 23.29
N GLY A 16 4.66 -26.20 22.69
CA GLY A 16 4.27 -25.21 21.68
C GLY A 16 4.23 -23.78 22.26
N LEU A 17 3.59 -23.58 23.41
CA LEU A 17 3.49 -22.27 24.05
C LEU A 17 4.84 -21.71 24.49
N ILE A 18 5.70 -22.55 25.08
CA ILE A 18 7.06 -22.15 25.47
C ILE A 18 7.83 -21.70 24.22
N HIS A 19 7.72 -22.44 23.11
CA HIS A 19 8.37 -22.05 21.88
C HIS A 19 7.84 -20.72 21.32
N ALA A 20 6.53 -20.45 21.41
CA ALA A 20 5.94 -19.18 21.01
C ALA A 20 6.52 -17.99 21.79
N VAL A 21 6.64 -18.13 23.12
CA VAL A 21 7.20 -17.09 23.99
C VAL A 21 8.68 -16.88 23.69
N VAL A 22 9.43 -17.98 23.55
CA VAL A 22 10.89 -17.94 23.38
C VAL A 22 11.31 -17.51 21.97
N ALA A 23 10.46 -17.69 20.96
CA ALA A 23 10.70 -17.26 19.57
C ALA A 23 11.03 -15.76 19.45
N SER A 24 10.59 -14.95 20.42
CA SER A 24 10.90 -13.51 20.47
C SER A 24 12.36 -13.19 20.78
N SER A 25 13.15 -14.15 21.29
CA SER A 25 14.56 -13.97 21.64
C SER A 25 15.45 -14.95 20.86
N PRO A 26 16.30 -14.47 19.93
CA PRO A 26 17.13 -15.35 19.09
C PRO A 26 18.12 -16.19 19.92
N TYR A 27 18.66 -15.64 21.01
CA TYR A 27 19.59 -16.35 21.90
C TYR A 27 18.90 -17.43 22.74
N ALA A 28 17.70 -17.14 23.24
CA ALA A 28 16.93 -18.12 24.03
C ALA A 28 16.42 -19.26 23.14
N ALA A 29 16.01 -18.96 21.89
CA ALA A 29 15.54 -19.97 20.95
C ALA A 29 16.60 -21.04 20.63
N GLN A 30 17.88 -20.65 20.52
CA GLN A 30 18.95 -21.59 20.20
C GLN A 30 19.26 -22.55 21.36
N ALA A 31 19.31 -22.03 22.60
CA ALA A 31 19.51 -22.85 23.80
C ALA A 31 18.32 -23.79 24.06
N LEU A 32 17.10 -23.33 23.79
CA LEU A 32 15.89 -24.10 24.12
C LEU A 32 15.59 -25.23 23.14
N ARG A 33 16.02 -25.13 21.86
CA ARG A 33 15.84 -26.17 20.84
C ARG A 33 16.39 -27.54 21.26
N LEU A 34 17.43 -27.56 22.09
CA LEU A 34 18.03 -28.80 22.60
C LEU A 34 17.24 -29.42 23.76
N LEU A 35 16.53 -28.60 24.55
CA LEU A 35 15.86 -29.02 25.79
C LEU A 35 14.37 -29.29 25.60
N VAL A 36 13.71 -28.50 24.75
CA VAL A 36 12.27 -28.57 24.47
C VAL A 36 12.10 -28.58 22.96
N PRO A 37 12.18 -29.77 22.31
CA PRO A 37 11.90 -29.86 20.88
C PRO A 37 10.48 -29.35 20.65
N SER A 38 10.31 -28.30 19.85
CA SER A 38 8.96 -27.85 19.52
C SER A 38 8.46 -28.71 18.37
N PRO A 39 7.29 -29.35 18.50
CA PRO A 39 6.67 -30.02 17.37
C PRO A 39 6.14 -29.04 16.31
N MET A 40 6.12 -27.74 16.61
CA MET A 40 5.63 -26.67 15.73
C MET A 40 6.75 -25.69 15.40
N ASN A 41 6.99 -25.46 14.11
CA ASN A 41 7.97 -24.50 13.61
C ASN A 41 7.50 -23.06 13.86
N LEU A 42 8.42 -22.08 13.83
CA LEU A 42 8.13 -20.65 13.85
C LEU A 42 7.08 -20.23 12.83
N LEU A 43 7.09 -20.81 11.64
CA LEU A 43 6.09 -20.52 10.59
C LEU A 43 4.65 -20.84 11.00
N PHE A 44 4.45 -21.79 11.93
CA PHE A 44 3.13 -22.11 12.46
C PHE A 44 2.54 -20.95 13.28
N TRP A 45 3.40 -20.16 13.93
CA TRP A 45 2.99 -19.01 14.74
C TRP A 45 2.76 -17.74 13.91
N ALA A 46 3.15 -17.74 12.63
CA ALA A 46 2.84 -16.65 11.71
C ALA A 46 1.35 -16.64 11.28
N TRP A 47 0.64 -17.76 11.46
CA TRP A 47 -0.75 -17.86 11.03
C TRP A 47 -1.66 -16.87 11.78
N PRO A 48 -2.62 -16.25 11.07
CA PRO A 48 -3.59 -15.34 11.69
C PRO A 48 -4.36 -16.02 12.83
N ALA A 49 -4.64 -15.26 13.89
CA ALA A 49 -5.57 -15.71 14.91
C ALA A 49 -6.96 -15.97 14.29
N PRO A 50 -7.68 -17.03 14.70
CA PRO A 50 -7.39 -17.95 15.81
C PRO A 50 -6.68 -19.26 15.40
N TRP A 51 -6.22 -19.40 14.16
CA TRP A 51 -5.87 -20.70 13.58
C TRP A 51 -4.65 -21.37 14.23
N SER A 52 -3.63 -20.60 14.59
CA SER A 52 -2.44 -21.10 15.29
C SER A 52 -2.80 -21.73 16.64
N PHE A 53 -3.64 -21.06 17.44
CA PHE A 53 -4.12 -21.59 18.72
C PHE A 53 -5.01 -22.82 18.56
N LEU A 54 -5.93 -22.79 17.59
CA LEU A 54 -6.83 -23.91 17.33
C LEU A 54 -6.05 -25.17 16.92
N ALA A 55 -5.09 -25.02 16.00
CA ALA A 55 -4.27 -26.14 15.56
C ALA A 55 -3.31 -26.63 16.68
N LEU A 56 -2.81 -25.76 17.56
CA LEU A 56 -2.04 -26.20 18.74
C LEU A 56 -2.90 -27.07 19.68
N VAL A 57 -4.11 -26.59 20.03
CA VAL A 57 -5.05 -27.30 20.90
C VAL A 57 -5.44 -28.66 20.30
N LEU A 58 -5.79 -28.67 19.01
CA LEU A 58 -6.15 -29.89 18.29
C LEU A 58 -4.97 -30.86 18.18
N GLY A 59 -3.75 -30.36 17.95
CA GLY A 59 -2.54 -31.19 17.94
C GLY A 59 -2.29 -31.89 19.29
N GLY A 60 -2.44 -31.16 20.40
CA GLY A 60 -2.35 -31.74 21.75
C GLY A 60 -3.43 -32.78 22.01
N ALA A 61 -4.66 -32.53 21.56
CA ALA A 61 -5.76 -33.49 21.64
C ALA A 61 -5.51 -34.74 20.77
N SER A 62 -4.94 -34.58 19.57
CA SER A 62 -4.53 -35.68 18.70
C SER A 62 -3.46 -36.56 19.35
N VAL A 63 -2.45 -35.97 19.98
CA VAL A 63 -1.42 -36.72 20.73
C VAL A 63 -2.06 -37.54 21.85
N ALA A 64 -2.93 -36.91 22.67
CA ALA A 64 -3.62 -37.60 23.74
C ALA A 64 -4.48 -38.77 23.21
N ALA A 65 -5.22 -38.55 22.12
CA ALA A 65 -6.07 -39.57 21.51
C ALA A 65 -5.25 -40.76 20.98
N VAL A 66 -4.14 -40.50 20.26
CA VAL A 66 -3.27 -41.55 19.72
C VAL A 66 -2.61 -42.35 20.86
N VAL A 67 -2.06 -41.67 21.87
CA VAL A 67 -1.49 -42.35 23.05
C VAL A 67 -2.52 -43.24 23.74
N PHE A 68 -3.74 -42.74 23.94
CA PHE A 68 -4.83 -43.49 24.57
C PHE A 68 -5.20 -44.75 23.76
N VAL A 69 -5.35 -44.61 22.44
CA VAL A 69 -5.70 -45.71 21.53
C VAL A 69 -4.60 -46.78 21.49
N VAL A 70 -3.33 -46.39 21.33
CA VAL A 70 -2.19 -47.31 21.29
C VAL A 70 -2.06 -48.05 22.63
N MET A 71 -2.16 -47.33 23.75
CA MET A 71 -2.11 -47.94 25.08
C MET A 71 -3.27 -48.90 25.34
N GLY A 72 -4.49 -48.54 24.92
CA GLY A 72 -5.65 -49.41 25.01
C GLY A 72 -5.52 -50.67 24.14
N TRP A 73 -4.81 -50.59 23.01
CA TRP A 73 -4.52 -51.74 22.17
C TRP A 73 -3.45 -52.66 22.78
N VAL A 74 -2.35 -52.09 23.31
CA VAL A 74 -1.32 -52.86 24.02
C VAL A 74 -1.90 -53.54 25.26
N ALA A 75 -2.76 -52.84 26.01
CA ALA A 75 -3.38 -53.36 27.21
C ALA A 75 -4.22 -54.63 26.99
N ARG A 76 -4.78 -54.80 25.78
CA ARG A 76 -5.50 -56.04 25.40
C ARG A 76 -4.58 -57.24 25.25
N ARG A 77 -3.27 -57.02 25.09
CA ARG A 77 -2.25 -58.06 24.91
C ARG A 77 -1.41 -58.30 26.17
N GLY A 78 -1.56 -57.48 27.20
CA GLY A 78 -0.83 -57.59 28.47
C GLY A 78 -0.80 -56.25 29.22
N SER A 79 -0.18 -56.21 30.40
CA SER A 79 -0.04 -54.96 31.17
C SER A 79 0.90 -53.99 30.43
N PRO A 80 0.44 -52.78 30.05
CA PRO A 80 1.30 -51.84 29.36
C PRO A 80 2.35 -51.30 30.32
N GLY A 81 3.60 -51.73 30.14
CA GLY A 81 4.74 -51.23 30.89
C GLY A 81 5.19 -49.84 30.43
N PHE A 82 6.20 -49.30 31.11
CA PHE A 82 6.86 -48.03 30.76
C PHE A 82 7.21 -47.93 29.26
N ALA A 83 7.83 -48.98 28.70
CA ALA A 83 8.25 -49.01 27.30
C ALA A 83 7.08 -48.84 26.33
N ALA A 84 5.91 -49.42 26.62
CA ALA A 84 4.73 -49.29 25.77
C ALA A 84 4.19 -47.85 25.75
N ALA A 85 4.13 -47.19 26.92
CA ALA A 85 3.67 -45.82 27.03
C ALA A 85 4.65 -44.81 26.40
N TRP A 86 5.96 -45.10 26.51
CA TRP A 86 6.99 -44.29 25.88
C TRP A 86 6.93 -44.39 24.35
N LEU A 87 6.90 -45.60 23.81
CA LEU A 87 6.76 -45.83 22.36
C LEU A 87 5.43 -45.30 21.81
N ALA A 88 4.34 -45.37 22.59
CA ALA A 88 3.06 -44.76 22.20
C ALA A 88 3.18 -43.24 22.04
N SER A 89 3.99 -42.58 22.87
CA SER A 89 4.23 -41.13 22.78
C SER A 89 5.09 -40.77 21.56
N VAL A 90 6.11 -41.58 21.25
CA VAL A 90 6.91 -41.46 20.02
C VAL A 90 6.03 -41.60 18.78
N ALA A 91 5.19 -42.65 18.74
CA ALA A 91 4.27 -42.89 17.64
C ALA A 91 3.24 -41.76 17.50
N ALA A 92 2.69 -41.26 18.61
CA ALA A 92 1.75 -40.15 18.59
C ALA A 92 2.37 -38.87 18.01
N GLY A 93 3.60 -38.52 18.44
CA GLY A 93 4.32 -37.38 17.88
C GLY A 93 4.61 -37.55 16.38
N ALA A 94 5.04 -38.74 15.95
CA ALA A 94 5.28 -39.04 14.54
C ALA A 94 4.00 -38.94 13.70
N VAL A 95 2.88 -39.45 14.20
CA VAL A 95 1.57 -39.39 13.52
C VAL A 95 1.14 -37.93 13.36
N VAL A 96 1.13 -37.14 14.43
CA VAL A 96 0.73 -35.72 14.33
C VAL A 96 1.66 -34.96 13.40
N GLY A 97 2.97 -35.23 13.43
CA GLY A 97 3.94 -34.67 12.50
C GLY A 97 3.66 -35.04 11.03
N LEU A 98 3.32 -36.30 10.75
CA LEU A 98 2.91 -36.73 9.40
C LEU A 98 1.66 -36.00 8.91
N PHE A 99 0.72 -35.69 9.79
CA PHE A 99 -0.43 -34.86 9.42
C PHE A 99 0.01 -33.44 9.04
N ILE A 100 0.95 -32.83 9.78
CA ILE A 100 1.49 -31.51 9.44
C ILE A 100 2.23 -31.55 8.09
N ASP A 101 3.07 -32.56 7.86
CA ASP A 101 3.74 -32.81 6.58
C ASP A 101 2.72 -32.96 5.45
N GLY A 102 1.66 -33.76 5.67
CA GLY A 102 0.59 -33.99 4.70
C GLY A 102 -0.16 -32.72 4.31
N ILE A 103 -0.45 -31.83 5.26
CA ILE A 103 -1.00 -30.50 4.95
C ILE A 103 0.00 -29.74 4.06
N GLY A 104 1.31 -29.87 4.30
CA GLY A 104 2.38 -29.23 3.50
C GLY A 104 2.44 -29.74 2.08
N VAL A 105 2.29 -31.05 1.90
CA VAL A 105 2.21 -31.67 0.57
C VAL A 105 0.96 -31.23 -0.19
N LEU A 106 -0.19 -31.13 0.48
CA LEU A 106 -1.40 -30.60 -0.15
C LEU A 106 -1.18 -29.16 -0.63
N ASP A 107 -0.49 -28.36 0.18
CA ASP A 107 -0.13 -26.97 -0.11
C ASP A 107 0.74 -26.85 -1.38
N THR A 108 1.78 -27.68 -1.50
CA THR A 108 2.67 -27.68 -2.67
C THR A 108 1.98 -28.24 -3.92
N ILE A 109 1.10 -29.24 -3.78
CA ILE A 109 0.32 -29.77 -4.91
C ILE A 109 -0.65 -28.70 -5.44
N GLN A 110 -1.29 -27.93 -4.57
CA GLN A 110 -2.18 -26.85 -5.00
C GLN A 110 -1.42 -25.76 -5.76
N SER A 111 -0.20 -25.42 -5.33
CA SER A 111 0.60 -24.37 -5.94
C SER A 111 1.31 -24.80 -7.24
N PHE A 112 1.74 -26.06 -7.33
CA PHE A 112 2.62 -26.53 -8.42
C PHE A 112 2.10 -27.76 -9.17
N GLY A 113 0.86 -28.17 -8.90
CA GLY A 113 0.27 -29.39 -9.46
C GLY A 113 1.02 -30.66 -9.04
N ALA A 114 1.00 -31.69 -9.89
CA ALA A 114 1.66 -32.98 -9.60
C ALA A 114 3.18 -32.86 -9.38
N ARG A 115 3.83 -31.81 -9.91
CA ARG A 115 5.26 -31.52 -9.67
C ARG A 115 5.53 -31.12 -8.22
N GLY A 116 4.54 -30.65 -7.47
CA GLY A 116 4.67 -30.31 -6.05
C GLY A 116 5.12 -31.49 -5.17
N LEU A 117 4.86 -32.73 -5.60
CA LEU A 117 5.26 -33.95 -4.89
C LEU A 117 6.79 -34.11 -4.78
N SER A 118 7.57 -33.59 -5.73
CA SER A 118 9.03 -33.65 -5.64
C SER A 118 9.61 -32.73 -4.55
N PHE A 119 8.82 -31.77 -4.06
CA PHE A 119 9.18 -30.85 -2.98
C PHE A 119 8.61 -31.30 -1.62
N ALA A 120 7.90 -32.42 -1.57
CA ALA A 120 7.38 -32.97 -0.34
C ALA A 120 8.53 -33.44 0.57
N SER A 121 8.63 -32.88 1.77
CA SER A 121 9.55 -33.31 2.82
C SER A 121 8.77 -33.88 4.01
N VAL A 122 9.34 -34.88 4.67
CA VAL A 122 8.79 -35.49 5.89
C VAL A 122 9.62 -35.02 7.08
N GLU A 123 9.53 -33.73 7.38
CA GLU A 123 10.34 -33.09 8.42
C GLU A 123 9.61 -33.13 9.77
N TYR A 124 8.33 -32.82 9.77
CA TYR A 124 7.55 -32.69 11.00
C TYR A 124 7.28 -34.04 11.66
N ALA A 125 7.15 -35.13 10.91
CA ALA A 125 7.08 -36.47 11.47
C ALA A 125 8.34 -36.83 12.26
N VAL A 126 9.53 -36.47 11.76
CA VAL A 126 10.80 -36.73 12.42
C VAL A 126 10.92 -35.88 13.69
N VAL A 127 10.59 -34.59 13.61
CA VAL A 127 10.58 -33.68 14.77
C VAL A 127 9.57 -34.14 15.82
N GLY A 128 8.37 -34.56 15.41
CA GLY A 128 7.35 -35.09 16.30
C GLY A 128 7.76 -36.39 16.97
N ALA A 129 8.39 -37.32 16.23
CA ALA A 129 8.96 -38.53 16.80
C ALA A 129 10.06 -38.22 17.83
N TYR A 130 10.94 -37.26 17.52
CA TYR A 130 11.99 -36.79 18.43
C TYR A 130 11.40 -36.14 19.69
N TRP A 131 10.35 -35.34 19.56
CA TRP A 131 9.61 -34.82 20.71
C TRP A 131 9.10 -35.95 21.61
N GLY A 132 8.47 -36.97 21.02
CA GLY A 132 7.98 -38.12 21.77
C GLY A 132 9.11 -38.93 22.42
N LEU A 133 10.29 -38.99 21.80
CA LEU A 133 11.47 -39.64 22.36
C LEU A 133 11.93 -38.93 23.65
N VAL A 134 12.04 -37.60 23.60
CA VAL A 134 12.54 -36.76 24.70
C VAL A 134 11.50 -36.59 25.81
N GLN A 135 10.28 -36.20 25.45
CA GLN A 135 9.21 -35.83 26.40
C GLN A 135 8.34 -37.01 26.81
N GLY A 136 8.25 -38.07 26.00
CA GLY A 136 7.40 -39.23 26.26
C GLY A 136 7.77 -40.03 27.52
N ARG A 137 8.97 -39.80 28.09
CA ARG A 137 9.37 -40.41 29.37
C ARG A 137 8.45 -39.99 30.53
N ILE A 138 7.91 -38.78 30.50
CA ILE A 138 7.02 -38.25 31.56
C ILE A 138 5.70 -39.02 31.59
N PRO A 139 4.89 -39.10 30.51
CA PRO A 139 3.66 -39.88 30.52
C PRO A 139 3.93 -41.37 30.72
N ALA A 140 5.09 -41.88 30.29
CA ALA A 140 5.49 -43.27 30.55
C ALA A 140 5.73 -43.57 32.05
N LEU A 141 6.40 -42.66 32.77
CA LEU A 141 6.55 -42.76 34.23
C LEU A 141 5.18 -42.71 34.94
N VAL A 142 4.30 -41.80 34.52
CA VAL A 142 2.93 -41.71 35.06
C VAL A 142 2.15 -43.00 34.83
N ALA A 143 2.25 -43.58 33.62
CA ALA A 143 1.61 -44.87 33.31
C ALA A 143 2.16 -46.03 34.15
N SER A 144 3.47 -46.07 34.38
CA SER A 144 4.13 -47.14 35.14
C SER A 144 3.77 -47.13 36.64
N ARG A 145 3.48 -45.95 37.22
CA ARG A 145 3.11 -45.80 38.64
C ARG A 145 1.65 -46.13 38.94
N GLY A 146 0.77 -46.06 37.95
CA GLY A 146 -0.66 -46.37 38.10
C GLY A 146 -1.03 -47.85 38.09
N GLY A 147 -0.04 -48.76 38.11
CA GLY A 147 -0.27 -50.19 37.95
C GLY A 147 -0.68 -50.92 39.23
N ARG A 148 -1.98 -50.97 39.53
CA ARG A 148 -2.66 -52.14 40.15
C ARG A 148 -4.19 -52.04 40.34
N GLU A 149 -4.89 -51.06 39.77
CA GLU A 149 -6.36 -51.13 39.76
C GLU A 149 -6.83 -52.18 38.75
N SER A 150 -7.37 -53.27 39.29
CA SER A 150 -8.06 -54.35 38.59
C SER A 150 -9.20 -53.77 37.74
N VAL A 151 -9.03 -53.82 36.43
CA VAL A 151 -10.08 -53.45 35.47
C VAL A 151 -11.02 -54.64 35.32
N ASP A 152 -12.10 -54.66 36.11
CA ASP A 152 -13.30 -55.40 35.74
C ASP A 152 -13.81 -54.83 34.41
N GLY A 153 -13.83 -55.67 33.38
CA GLY A 153 -13.89 -55.24 31.99
C GLY A 153 -15.26 -54.76 31.51
N PRO A 154 -15.32 -53.62 30.79
CA PRO A 154 -16.44 -53.31 29.92
C PRO A 154 -16.14 -53.60 28.43
N ARG A 155 -17.07 -54.37 27.84
CA ARG A 155 -17.51 -54.59 26.45
C ARG A 155 -16.73 -53.92 25.28
N ARG A 156 -16.46 -54.76 24.26
CA ARG A 156 -15.94 -54.47 22.89
C ARG A 156 -16.50 -53.21 22.20
N THR A 157 -17.64 -52.66 22.61
CA THR A 157 -18.27 -51.45 22.04
C THR A 157 -17.45 -50.18 22.28
N HIS A 158 -16.76 -50.04 23.41
CA HIS A 158 -15.92 -48.85 23.69
C HIS A 158 -14.69 -48.75 22.79
N ALA A 159 -14.22 -49.86 22.22
CA ALA A 159 -13.08 -49.89 21.32
C ALA A 159 -13.34 -49.15 20.00
N ARG A 160 -14.52 -49.32 19.40
CA ARG A 160 -14.85 -48.68 18.12
C ARG A 160 -15.05 -47.17 18.28
N TRP A 161 -15.68 -46.77 19.38
CA TRP A 161 -15.93 -45.35 19.66
C TRP A 161 -14.64 -44.57 19.90
N THR A 162 -13.67 -45.14 20.63
CA THR A 162 -12.38 -44.49 20.91
C THR A 162 -11.54 -44.26 19.66
N TRP A 163 -11.52 -45.21 18.72
CA TRP A 163 -10.92 -45.01 17.40
C TRP A 163 -11.64 -43.95 16.59
N ALA A 164 -12.97 -43.94 16.58
CA ALA A 164 -13.76 -42.93 15.87
C ALA A 164 -13.44 -41.51 16.39
N VAL A 165 -13.38 -41.32 17.71
CA VAL A 165 -13.00 -40.04 18.33
C VAL A 165 -11.58 -39.63 17.93
N ALA A 166 -10.61 -40.54 17.94
CA ALA A 166 -9.23 -40.24 17.54
C ALA A 166 -9.13 -39.80 16.08
N VAL A 167 -9.85 -40.48 15.18
CA VAL A 167 -9.92 -40.11 13.75
C VAL A 167 -10.57 -38.73 13.59
N VAL A 168 -11.69 -38.46 14.26
CA VAL A 168 -12.37 -37.16 14.19
C VAL A 168 -11.45 -36.03 14.66
N VAL A 169 -10.69 -36.23 15.74
CA VAL A 169 -9.76 -35.21 16.25
C VAL A 169 -8.59 -34.97 15.29
N LEU A 170 -8.04 -36.02 14.67
CA LEU A 170 -7.00 -35.87 13.64
C LEU A 170 -7.50 -35.17 12.38
N VAL A 171 -8.73 -35.49 11.94
CA VAL A 171 -9.38 -34.79 10.81
C VAL A 171 -9.62 -33.32 11.15
N ALA A 172 -10.13 -33.02 12.35
CA ALA A 172 -10.31 -31.64 12.79
C ALA A 172 -8.97 -30.87 12.81
N PHE A 173 -7.89 -31.50 13.28
CA PHE A 173 -6.54 -30.92 13.24
C PHE A 173 -6.09 -30.62 11.81
N ALA A 174 -6.27 -31.56 10.88
CA ALA A 174 -5.94 -31.36 9.48
C ALA A 174 -6.72 -30.20 8.86
N VAL A 175 -8.04 -30.14 9.10
CA VAL A 175 -8.92 -29.08 8.59
C VAL A 175 -8.53 -27.71 9.15
N ALA A 176 -8.24 -27.62 10.45
CA ALA A 176 -7.79 -26.38 11.07
C ALA A 176 -6.44 -25.93 10.51
N GLY A 177 -5.52 -26.87 10.25
CA GLY A 177 -4.22 -26.55 9.65
C GLY A 177 -4.31 -26.11 8.20
N THR A 178 -5.18 -26.74 7.39
CA THR A 178 -5.44 -26.26 6.01
C THR A 178 -6.09 -24.88 6.01
N ALA A 179 -7.07 -24.64 6.89
CA ALA A 179 -7.74 -23.35 7.00
C ALA A 179 -6.78 -22.23 7.45
N GLY A 180 -5.89 -22.54 8.40
CA GLY A 180 -4.84 -21.63 8.84
C GLY A 180 -3.89 -21.21 7.72
N ARG A 181 -3.42 -22.15 6.90
CA ARG A 181 -2.57 -21.82 5.74
C ARG A 181 -3.30 -21.03 4.66
N THR A 182 -4.57 -21.34 4.40
CA THR A 182 -5.34 -20.53 3.46
C THR A 182 -5.51 -19.10 3.96
N ALA A 183 -5.76 -18.90 5.26
CA ALA A 183 -5.88 -17.57 5.85
C ALA A 183 -4.56 -16.79 5.84
N ASP A 184 -3.44 -17.46 6.07
CA ASP A 184 -2.10 -16.88 5.97
C ASP A 184 -1.81 -16.38 4.54
N ARG A 185 -2.08 -17.21 3.53
CA ARG A 185 -1.92 -16.84 2.11
C ARG A 185 -2.76 -15.63 1.73
N THR A 186 -4.01 -15.57 2.18
CA THR A 186 -4.88 -14.41 1.90
C THR A 186 -4.34 -13.15 2.57
N ALA A 187 -3.86 -13.25 3.83
CA ALA A 187 -3.29 -12.10 4.53
C ALA A 187 -2.00 -11.58 3.86
N VAL A 188 -1.12 -12.49 3.42
CA VAL A 188 0.10 -12.13 2.68
C VAL A 188 -0.25 -11.50 1.32
N ALA A 189 -1.20 -12.06 0.57
CA ALA A 189 -1.62 -11.52 -0.71
C ALA A 189 -2.25 -10.11 -0.56
N GLU A 190 -3.06 -9.89 0.48
CA GLU A 190 -3.61 -8.57 0.79
C GLU A 190 -2.51 -7.56 1.17
N ALA A 191 -1.54 -7.97 1.98
CA ALA A 191 -0.42 -7.11 2.36
C ALA A 191 0.44 -6.73 1.15
N GLN A 192 0.70 -7.68 0.25
CA GLN A 192 1.38 -7.43 -1.02
C GLN A 192 0.58 -6.48 -1.92
N ALA A 193 -0.73 -6.73 -2.09
CA ALA A 193 -1.58 -5.87 -2.89
C ALA A 193 -1.61 -4.42 -2.37
N ARG A 194 -1.55 -4.21 -1.05
CA ARG A 194 -1.42 -2.86 -0.46
C ARG A 194 -0.08 -2.22 -0.77
N ALA A 195 1.02 -2.96 -0.62
CA ALA A 195 2.36 -2.46 -0.94
C ALA A 195 2.51 -2.13 -2.43
N ASP A 196 1.93 -2.95 -3.31
CA ASP A 196 1.89 -2.72 -4.75
C ASP A 196 1.04 -1.49 -5.09
N ALA A 197 -0.12 -1.31 -4.45
CA ALA A 197 -0.96 -0.13 -4.63
C ALA A 197 -0.25 1.16 -4.16
N GLU A 198 0.47 1.12 -3.03
CA GLU A 198 1.30 2.24 -2.57
C GLU A 198 2.42 2.56 -3.58
N THR A 199 3.08 1.54 -4.12
CA THR A 199 4.14 1.70 -5.13
C THR A 199 3.58 2.27 -6.44
N GLN A 200 2.41 1.82 -6.88
CA GLN A 200 1.74 2.32 -8.08
C GLN A 200 1.23 3.76 -7.92
N ALA A 201 0.67 4.10 -6.75
CA ALA A 201 0.28 5.48 -6.44
C ALA A 201 1.48 6.43 -6.41
N ALA A 202 2.67 5.94 -6.03
CA ALA A 202 3.91 6.70 -6.08
C ALA A 202 4.57 6.73 -7.48
N ALA A 203 4.18 5.81 -8.37
CA ALA A 203 4.79 5.61 -9.68
C ALA A 203 3.85 5.98 -10.83
N GLU A 204 3.07 7.07 -10.70
CA GLU A 204 2.49 7.69 -11.90
C GLU A 204 3.63 8.09 -12.84
N PRO A 205 3.74 7.51 -14.04
CA PRO A 205 4.70 7.97 -15.02
C PRO A 205 4.35 9.43 -15.35
N TYR A 206 5.23 10.36 -15.00
CA TYR A 206 5.06 11.74 -15.42
C TYR A 206 5.11 11.80 -16.96
N THR A 207 3.92 11.88 -17.57
CA THR A 207 3.72 12.16 -19.01
C THR A 207 3.58 13.66 -19.27
N GLY A 208 3.87 14.48 -18.26
CA GLY A 208 3.70 15.92 -18.30
C GLY A 208 4.75 16.63 -19.12
N PHE A 209 4.48 17.92 -19.35
CA PHE A 209 5.29 18.80 -20.15
C PHE A 209 6.40 19.45 -19.32
N GLY A 210 7.67 19.25 -19.72
CA GLY A 210 8.84 19.78 -19.01
C GLY A 210 9.52 18.76 -18.09
N ALA A 211 10.17 19.25 -17.03
CA ALA A 211 10.77 18.44 -15.97
C ALA A 211 9.70 17.88 -15.02
N VAL A 212 10.00 16.72 -14.43
CA VAL A 212 9.16 16.12 -13.38
C VAL A 212 9.12 17.07 -12.17
N PRO A 213 7.93 17.45 -11.66
CA PRO A 213 7.81 18.25 -10.46
C PRO A 213 8.54 17.60 -9.28
N ASP A 214 9.31 18.39 -8.54
CA ASP A 214 10.02 17.97 -7.34
C ASP A 214 9.43 18.73 -6.14
N PRO A 215 8.60 18.07 -5.30
CA PRO A 215 8.02 18.68 -4.10
C PRO A 215 9.07 19.18 -3.09
N GLY A 216 10.32 18.71 -3.18
CA GLY A 216 11.44 19.14 -2.33
C GLY A 216 12.27 20.27 -2.93
N ALA A 217 11.95 20.75 -4.14
CA ALA A 217 12.69 21.82 -4.79
C ALA A 217 12.59 23.13 -3.98
N VAL A 218 13.72 23.82 -3.85
CA VAL A 218 13.78 25.12 -3.18
C VAL A 218 13.70 26.23 -4.23
N GLY A 219 12.72 27.12 -4.10
CA GLY A 219 12.59 28.29 -4.96
C GLY A 219 11.80 29.42 -4.29
N THR A 220 11.79 30.59 -4.93
CA THR A 220 11.02 31.75 -4.46
C THR A 220 9.64 31.75 -5.14
N PRO A 221 8.53 31.97 -4.41
CA PRO A 221 7.22 32.06 -5.04
C PRO A 221 7.12 33.29 -5.97
N PRO A 222 6.27 33.26 -7.01
CA PRO A 222 6.02 34.43 -7.85
C PRO A 222 5.44 35.59 -7.03
N GLN A 223 5.84 36.82 -7.39
CA GLN A 223 5.26 38.01 -6.76
C GLN A 223 3.79 38.14 -7.18
N LEU A 224 2.90 38.26 -6.20
CA LEU A 224 1.47 38.45 -6.43
C LEU A 224 1.11 39.90 -6.81
N VAL A 225 1.99 40.86 -6.53
CA VAL A 225 1.80 42.28 -6.85
C VAL A 225 3.12 42.82 -7.39
N ALA A 226 3.10 43.39 -8.59
CA ALA A 226 4.27 44.08 -9.13
C ALA A 226 4.48 45.43 -8.44
N PRO A 227 5.75 45.83 -8.17
CA PRO A 227 6.03 47.18 -7.70
C PRO A 227 5.69 48.21 -8.78
N THR A 228 5.03 49.30 -8.38
CA THR A 228 4.75 50.47 -9.24
C THR A 228 5.11 51.75 -8.50
N SER A 229 5.64 52.74 -9.23
CA SER A 229 5.95 54.08 -8.72
C SER A 229 4.84 55.10 -8.98
N ALA A 230 3.86 54.75 -9.82
CA ALA A 230 2.75 55.62 -10.18
C ALA A 230 1.51 55.25 -9.35
N PRO A 231 0.82 56.24 -8.74
CA PRO A 231 -0.50 56.01 -8.16
C PRO A 231 -1.47 55.50 -9.23
N ARG A 232 -2.31 54.53 -8.89
CA ARG A 232 -3.39 54.06 -9.77
C ARG A 232 -4.37 55.19 -10.03
N ASP A 233 -4.76 55.37 -11.28
CA ASP A 233 -5.80 56.33 -11.63
C ASP A 233 -7.16 55.87 -11.07
N PRO A 234 -7.86 56.69 -10.28
CA PRO A 234 -9.14 56.32 -9.68
C PRO A 234 -10.28 56.12 -10.70
N SER A 235 -10.10 56.54 -11.95
CA SER A 235 -11.06 56.29 -13.04
C SER A 235 -10.94 54.90 -13.67
N TRP A 236 -9.85 54.17 -13.37
CA TRP A 236 -9.65 52.83 -13.91
C TRP A 236 -10.55 51.80 -13.25
N CYS A 237 -10.87 50.74 -13.99
CA CYS A 237 -11.59 49.57 -13.50
C CYS A 237 -10.95 49.10 -12.19
N THR A 238 -11.75 48.91 -11.15
CA THR A 238 -11.27 48.31 -9.90
C THR A 238 -11.36 46.78 -9.97
N PRO A 239 -10.69 46.03 -9.06
CA PRO A 239 -10.83 44.58 -8.97
C PRO A 239 -12.28 44.13 -8.65
N GLU A 240 -13.11 45.01 -8.11
CA GLU A 240 -14.54 44.78 -7.86
C GLU A 240 -15.42 45.03 -9.10
N GLN A 241 -14.87 45.62 -10.16
CA GLN A 241 -15.58 45.87 -11.42
C GLN A 241 -15.14 44.91 -12.54
N ALA A 242 -13.84 44.59 -12.60
CA ALA A 242 -13.29 43.76 -13.66
C ALA A 242 -12.16 42.85 -13.17
N THR A 243 -11.98 41.71 -13.85
CA THR A 243 -10.87 40.77 -13.56
C THR A 243 -10.25 40.26 -14.85
N ALA A 244 -8.92 40.22 -14.88
CA ALA A 244 -8.14 39.66 -15.98
C ALA A 244 -7.87 38.17 -15.75
N PHE A 245 -8.05 37.37 -16.80
CA PHE A 245 -7.75 35.95 -16.84
C PHE A 245 -7.01 35.59 -18.12
N VAL A 246 -6.26 34.50 -18.08
CA VAL A 246 -5.72 33.87 -19.27
C VAL A 246 -6.86 33.30 -20.12
N GLY A 247 -6.82 33.56 -21.43
CA GLY A 247 -7.75 33.03 -22.43
C GLY A 247 -7.14 31.88 -23.25
N GLY A 248 -7.60 31.72 -24.50
CA GLY A 248 -7.11 30.68 -25.41
C GLY A 248 -5.68 30.93 -25.91
N ASP A 249 -5.00 29.84 -26.24
CA ASP A 249 -3.68 29.79 -26.86
C ASP A 249 -3.73 29.56 -28.37
N ASP A 250 -2.72 30.05 -29.09
CA ASP A 250 -2.54 29.84 -30.54
C ASP A 250 -1.06 29.59 -30.85
N ALA A 251 -0.77 28.92 -31.96
CA ALA A 251 0.58 28.55 -32.35
C ALA A 251 0.75 28.62 -33.88
N ALA A 252 1.75 29.37 -34.33
CA ALA A 252 2.07 29.49 -35.75
C ALA A 252 3.58 29.54 -35.99
N THR A 253 4.08 28.67 -36.87
CA THR A 253 5.46 28.73 -37.42
C THR A 253 6.60 28.83 -36.38
N GLY A 254 6.44 28.22 -35.20
CA GLY A 254 7.44 28.26 -34.12
C GLY A 254 7.22 29.36 -33.08
N HIS A 255 6.26 30.25 -33.34
CA HIS A 255 5.76 31.24 -32.39
C HIS A 255 4.51 30.72 -31.68
N ARG A 256 4.24 31.29 -30.51
CA ARG A 256 3.11 30.95 -29.65
C ARG A 256 2.48 32.22 -29.12
N GLY A 257 1.16 32.17 -28.96
CA GLY A 257 0.35 33.26 -28.49
C GLY A 257 -0.57 32.77 -27.38
N LEU A 258 -0.83 33.63 -26.41
CA LEU A 258 -1.80 33.40 -25.35
C LEU A 258 -2.56 34.68 -25.13
N SER A 259 -3.88 34.62 -25.25
CA SER A 259 -4.73 35.77 -24.97
C SER A 259 -4.87 36.00 -23.47
N ILE A 260 -5.03 37.26 -23.08
CA ILE A 260 -5.45 37.70 -21.76
C ILE A 260 -6.77 38.43 -21.95
N ARG A 261 -7.80 38.03 -21.23
CA ARG A 261 -9.12 38.66 -21.28
C ARG A 261 -9.43 39.34 -19.95
N LEU A 262 -9.69 40.64 -20.01
CA LEU A 262 -10.29 41.42 -18.93
C LEU A 262 -11.81 41.42 -19.10
N THR A 263 -12.52 40.92 -18.10
CA THR A 263 -14.00 40.90 -18.10
C THR A 263 -14.52 41.93 -17.11
N ASN A 264 -15.31 42.91 -17.59
CA ASN A 264 -16.07 43.81 -16.72
C ASN A 264 -17.39 43.13 -16.32
N PHE A 265 -17.50 42.73 -15.05
CA PHE A 265 -18.69 42.06 -14.51
C PHE A 265 -19.61 43.00 -13.73
N SER A 266 -19.33 44.31 -13.74
CA SER A 266 -20.20 45.33 -13.16
C SER A 266 -21.32 45.75 -14.13
N ASP A 267 -22.29 46.51 -13.62
CA ASP A 267 -23.40 47.10 -14.37
C ASP A 267 -23.06 48.48 -14.97
N THR A 268 -21.82 48.94 -14.81
CA THR A 268 -21.33 50.23 -15.32
C THR A 268 -20.08 50.06 -16.19
N PRO A 269 -19.85 50.90 -17.20
CA PRO A 269 -18.58 50.91 -17.91
C PRO A 269 -17.43 51.31 -16.98
N CYS A 270 -16.22 50.83 -17.28
CA CYS A 270 -14.99 51.20 -16.56
C CYS A 270 -13.81 51.34 -17.53
N ILE A 271 -12.74 52.03 -17.13
CA ILE A 271 -11.60 52.30 -18.01
C ILE A 271 -10.44 51.36 -17.70
N VAL A 272 -9.81 50.78 -18.72
CA VAL A 272 -8.50 50.14 -18.60
C VAL A 272 -7.51 50.83 -19.53
N GLU A 273 -6.25 50.98 -19.10
CA GLU A 273 -5.20 51.59 -19.91
C GLU A 273 -3.89 50.82 -19.72
N GLY A 274 -3.08 50.81 -20.79
CA GLY A 274 -1.73 50.28 -20.74
C GLY A 274 -1.67 48.79 -21.05
N TYR A 275 -0.80 48.09 -20.32
CA TYR A 275 -0.47 46.69 -20.54
C TYR A 275 -0.84 45.87 -19.30
N PRO A 276 -1.36 44.65 -19.46
CA PRO A 276 -1.49 43.73 -18.34
C PRO A 276 -0.14 43.48 -17.69
N ASP A 277 -0.16 43.29 -16.39
CA ASP A 277 1.02 42.89 -15.63
C ASP A 277 1.02 41.37 -15.47
N VAL A 278 2.11 40.73 -15.90
CA VAL A 278 2.21 39.26 -15.98
C VAL A 278 3.43 38.74 -15.24
N ALA A 279 3.30 37.54 -14.68
CA ALA A 279 4.40 36.75 -14.16
C ALA A 279 4.14 35.26 -14.38
N PHE A 280 5.20 34.45 -14.28
CA PHE A 280 5.14 33.03 -14.57
C PHE A 280 5.63 32.23 -13.36
N ALA A 281 5.05 31.07 -13.17
CA ALA A 281 5.52 30.09 -12.19
C ALA A 281 5.78 28.73 -12.85
N ASP A 282 6.79 28.03 -12.35
CA ASP A 282 7.17 26.69 -12.80
C ASP A 282 6.28 25.59 -12.20
N GLN A 283 6.53 24.34 -12.61
CA GLN A 283 5.76 23.17 -12.15
C GLN A 283 5.85 22.92 -10.63
N ASN A 284 6.78 23.57 -9.93
CA ASN A 284 6.94 23.49 -8.47
C ASN A 284 6.29 24.69 -7.77
N GLY A 285 5.67 25.61 -8.50
CA GLY A 285 5.05 26.83 -7.97
C GLY A 285 6.04 27.96 -7.68
N HIS A 286 7.26 27.89 -8.20
CA HIS A 286 8.28 28.93 -8.02
C HIS A 286 8.26 29.92 -9.17
N ALA A 287 8.67 31.16 -8.90
CA ALA A 287 8.82 32.21 -9.90
C ALA A 287 9.78 31.76 -11.01
N LEU A 288 9.31 31.84 -12.26
CA LEU A 288 10.13 31.59 -13.42
C LEU A 288 10.71 32.92 -13.92
N ASP A 289 12.04 32.96 -14.10
CA ASP A 289 12.72 34.16 -14.61
C ASP A 289 12.43 34.33 -16.11
N VAL A 290 11.46 35.18 -16.42
CA VAL A 290 10.98 35.47 -17.78
C VAL A 290 11.06 36.97 -18.03
N ARG A 291 11.64 37.35 -19.16
CA ARG A 291 11.75 38.75 -19.56
C ARG A 291 10.46 39.19 -20.25
N VAL A 292 9.68 40.03 -19.58
CA VAL A 292 8.44 40.59 -20.12
C VAL A 292 8.72 41.91 -20.82
N GLU A 293 8.50 41.97 -22.12
CA GLU A 293 8.61 43.17 -22.94
C GLU A 293 7.22 43.64 -23.41
N ARG A 294 7.08 44.94 -23.63
CA ARG A 294 5.82 45.55 -24.13
C ARG A 294 5.98 45.78 -25.62
N GLY A 295 4.99 45.37 -26.42
CA GLY A 295 5.03 45.60 -27.86
C GLY A 295 4.39 44.47 -28.67
N SER A 296 4.57 44.58 -29.99
CA SER A 296 4.13 43.56 -30.94
C SER A 296 5.00 42.31 -30.87
N SER A 297 4.38 41.16 -31.13
CA SER A 297 5.06 39.89 -31.39
C SER A 297 4.75 39.40 -32.81
N PHE A 298 5.22 38.21 -33.17
CA PHE A 298 4.76 37.53 -34.38
C PHE A 298 3.25 37.23 -34.33
N MET A 299 2.72 36.94 -33.14
CA MET A 299 1.34 36.48 -32.95
C MET A 299 0.33 37.63 -32.87
N ALA A 300 0.75 38.80 -32.41
CA ALA A 300 -0.15 39.93 -32.20
C ALA A 300 0.54 41.27 -32.47
N THR A 301 -0.21 42.20 -33.06
CA THR A 301 0.25 43.59 -33.27
C THR A 301 -0.20 44.45 -32.09
N ASP A 302 0.73 45.16 -31.46
CA ASP A 302 0.42 46.10 -30.40
C ASP A 302 -0.03 47.46 -30.96
N ALA A 303 -1.27 47.84 -30.67
CA ALA A 303 -1.80 49.17 -30.99
C ALA A 303 -1.21 50.29 -30.09
N GLY A 304 -0.52 49.91 -29.02
CA GLY A 304 0.05 50.79 -28.02
C GLY A 304 -0.95 51.16 -26.92
N ALA A 305 -0.41 51.59 -25.77
CA ALA A 305 -1.21 51.98 -24.61
C ALA A 305 -2.16 53.15 -24.92
N GLN A 306 -3.46 52.90 -24.79
CA GLN A 306 -4.50 53.92 -24.85
C GLN A 306 -5.60 53.61 -23.81
N PRO A 307 -6.25 54.64 -23.23
CA PRO A 307 -7.38 54.42 -22.35
C PRO A 307 -8.58 53.88 -23.14
N ILE A 308 -9.15 52.80 -22.63
CA ILE A 308 -10.25 52.08 -23.24
C ILE A 308 -11.39 51.95 -22.25
N GLU A 309 -12.59 52.36 -22.66
CA GLU A 309 -13.82 52.14 -21.90
C GLU A 309 -14.37 50.74 -22.18
N VAL A 310 -14.29 49.84 -21.21
CA VAL A 310 -14.87 48.49 -21.25
C VAL A 310 -16.34 48.58 -20.85
N PRO A 311 -17.30 48.25 -21.75
CA PRO A 311 -18.72 48.30 -21.44
C PRO A 311 -19.10 47.41 -20.24
N ALA A 312 -20.24 47.69 -19.61
CA ALA A 312 -20.83 46.78 -18.62
C ALA A 312 -21.07 45.38 -19.25
N GLY A 313 -20.55 44.32 -18.62
CA GLY A 313 -20.56 42.97 -19.18
C GLY A 313 -19.63 42.75 -20.38
N GLY A 314 -18.81 43.73 -20.74
CA GLY A 314 -17.90 43.71 -21.89
C GLY A 314 -16.51 43.17 -21.57
N TYR A 315 -15.69 43.10 -22.61
CA TYR A 315 -14.33 42.55 -22.53
C TYR A 315 -13.29 43.48 -23.17
N ALA A 316 -12.09 43.47 -22.60
CA ALA A 316 -10.87 43.91 -23.27
C ALA A 316 -9.91 42.73 -23.38
N ILE A 317 -9.09 42.73 -24.44
CA ILE A 317 -8.13 41.67 -24.72
C ILE A 317 -6.72 42.25 -24.82
N ALA A 318 -5.74 41.45 -24.46
CA ALA A 318 -4.33 41.66 -24.74
C ALA A 318 -3.71 40.30 -25.08
N PHE A 319 -2.52 40.28 -25.66
CA PHE A 319 -1.84 39.04 -26.06
C PHE A 319 -0.45 38.96 -25.47
N ILE A 320 -0.06 37.77 -25.06
CA ILE A 320 1.30 37.37 -24.76
C ILE A 320 1.81 36.59 -25.98
N GLY A 321 2.91 37.02 -26.60
CA GLY A 321 3.63 36.30 -27.65
C GLY A 321 4.98 35.79 -27.15
N TRP A 322 5.42 34.64 -27.64
CA TRP A 322 6.77 34.12 -27.40
C TRP A 322 7.23 33.12 -28.48
N ASP A 323 8.52 32.83 -28.47
CA ASP A 323 9.14 31.78 -29.29
C ASP A 323 9.18 30.45 -28.54
N ALA A 324 8.82 29.36 -29.23
CA ALA A 324 8.81 28.02 -28.64
C ALA A 324 10.21 27.60 -28.15
N SER A 325 10.31 27.16 -26.90
CA SER A 325 11.57 26.70 -26.29
C SER A 325 11.63 25.16 -26.15
N PRO A 326 12.83 24.55 -26.18
CA PRO A 326 12.98 23.12 -25.93
C PRO A 326 12.73 22.81 -24.44
N THR A 327 11.73 21.98 -24.15
CA THR A 327 11.24 21.77 -22.78
C THR A 327 11.74 20.50 -22.09
N ALA A 328 12.41 19.60 -22.82
CA ALA A 328 12.85 18.31 -22.28
C ALA A 328 13.78 18.50 -21.07
N GLY A 329 13.31 18.11 -19.88
CA GLY A 329 14.05 18.24 -18.63
C GLY A 329 14.21 19.66 -18.09
N ALA A 330 13.50 20.64 -18.66
CA ALA A 330 13.51 22.02 -18.21
C ALA A 330 12.31 22.33 -17.31
N LEU A 331 12.49 23.23 -16.35
CA LEU A 331 11.37 23.87 -15.66
C LEU A 331 10.65 24.79 -16.66
N VAL A 332 9.35 24.61 -16.80
CA VAL A 332 8.51 25.35 -17.76
C VAL A 332 7.39 26.07 -17.04
N ALA A 333 6.85 27.12 -17.65
CA ALA A 333 5.71 27.83 -17.09
C ALA A 333 4.48 26.91 -17.01
N SER A 334 4.07 26.59 -15.78
CA SER A 334 2.83 25.86 -15.47
C SER A 334 1.73 26.76 -14.90
N SER A 335 2.05 28.02 -14.61
CA SER A 335 1.06 29.03 -14.28
C SER A 335 1.47 30.39 -14.83
N VAL A 336 0.47 31.14 -15.32
CA VAL A 336 0.60 32.58 -15.59
C VAL A 336 -0.24 33.32 -14.56
N LEU A 337 0.37 34.31 -13.92
CA LEU A 337 -0.26 35.23 -13.01
C LEU A 337 -0.50 36.55 -13.74
N VAL A 338 -1.73 37.03 -13.77
CA VAL A 338 -2.12 38.22 -14.54
C VAL A 338 -2.86 39.23 -13.67
N ALA A 339 -2.53 40.51 -13.83
CA ALA A 339 -3.26 41.64 -13.29
C ALA A 339 -3.61 42.65 -14.39
N GLN A 340 -4.61 43.50 -14.13
CA GLN A 340 -5.05 44.53 -15.09
C GLN A 340 -3.92 45.50 -15.44
N VAL A 341 -3.13 45.86 -14.44
CA VAL A 341 -2.00 46.77 -14.50
C VAL A 341 -1.04 46.49 -13.34
N ALA A 342 0.21 46.94 -13.45
CA ALA A 342 1.18 46.81 -12.37
C ALA A 342 0.71 47.54 -11.09
N GLY A 343 0.90 46.88 -9.94
CA GLY A 343 0.41 47.35 -8.65
C GLY A 343 -0.91 46.70 -8.21
N ASP A 344 -1.63 46.07 -9.14
CA ASP A 344 -2.79 45.24 -8.81
C ASP A 344 -2.37 43.82 -8.39
N GLN A 345 -3.27 43.15 -7.66
CA GLN A 345 -3.09 41.75 -7.32
C GLN A 345 -3.29 40.88 -8.57
N ARG A 346 -2.29 40.05 -8.88
CA ARG A 346 -2.35 39.07 -9.96
C ARG A 346 -3.17 37.85 -9.57
N ASN A 347 -3.94 37.35 -10.52
CA ASN A 347 -4.66 36.08 -10.42
C ASN A 347 -3.92 35.02 -11.23
N GLY A 348 -3.67 33.85 -10.62
CA GLY A 348 -3.00 32.73 -11.27
C GLY A 348 -3.97 31.84 -12.05
N SER A 349 -3.60 31.50 -13.27
CA SER A 349 -4.22 30.45 -14.09
C SER A 349 -3.22 29.33 -14.32
N ALA A 350 -3.66 28.08 -14.19
CA ALA A 350 -2.85 26.93 -14.55
C ALA A 350 -2.78 26.82 -16.08
N VAL A 351 -1.57 26.64 -16.61
CA VAL A 351 -1.28 26.54 -18.05
C VAL A 351 -0.19 25.50 -18.26
N SER A 352 0.15 25.21 -19.51
CA SER A 352 1.32 24.42 -19.87
C SER A 352 1.98 25.05 -21.09
N LEU A 353 2.99 25.91 -20.88
CA LEU A 353 3.62 26.71 -21.94
C LEU A 353 5.09 26.31 -22.11
N ASP A 354 5.60 26.29 -23.35
CA ASP A 354 7.03 26.14 -23.69
C ASP A 354 7.85 27.41 -23.39
N ILE A 355 7.54 28.07 -22.27
CA ILE A 355 8.30 29.19 -21.71
C ILE A 355 9.20 28.60 -20.63
N ILE A 356 10.51 28.79 -20.78
CA ILE A 356 11.52 28.36 -19.81
C ILE A 356 12.18 29.59 -19.19
N SER A 357 13.01 29.37 -18.17
CA SER A 357 13.82 30.46 -17.60
C SER A 357 14.73 31.06 -18.66
N GLY A 358 14.75 32.40 -18.74
CA GLY A 358 15.49 33.18 -19.73
C GLY A 358 14.73 33.47 -21.03
N SER A 359 13.51 32.91 -21.21
CA SER A 359 12.65 33.28 -22.34
C SER A 359 12.25 34.76 -22.28
N THR A 360 12.03 35.34 -23.46
CA THR A 360 11.41 36.66 -23.61
C THR A 360 9.98 36.47 -24.07
N VAL A 361 9.07 37.25 -23.49
CA VAL A 361 7.66 37.29 -23.87
C VAL A 361 7.28 38.73 -24.18
N GLU A 362 6.58 38.96 -25.28
CA GLU A 362 6.03 40.27 -25.61
C GLU A 362 4.57 40.34 -25.22
N VAL A 363 4.16 41.46 -24.63
CA VAL A 363 2.79 41.71 -24.17
C VAL A 363 2.25 42.94 -24.89
N THR A 364 1.08 42.81 -25.53
CA THR A 364 0.40 43.94 -26.17
C THR A 364 -0.36 44.79 -25.16
N ALA A 365 -0.68 46.02 -25.52
CA ALA A 365 -1.60 46.84 -24.76
C ALA A 365 -3.01 46.23 -24.79
N TRP A 366 -3.85 46.66 -23.86
CA TRP A 366 -5.28 46.36 -23.90
C TRP A 366 -5.92 46.92 -25.18
N GLU A 367 -6.85 46.18 -25.75
CA GLU A 367 -7.74 46.62 -26.82
C GLU A 367 -9.18 46.16 -26.55
N LEU A 368 -10.18 46.84 -27.11
CA LEU A 368 -11.57 46.37 -27.03
C LEU A 368 -11.73 45.11 -27.86
N ASP A 369 -12.39 44.11 -27.30
CA ASP A 369 -12.87 42.96 -28.06
C ASP A 369 -14.08 43.40 -28.92
N ALA A 370 -13.77 44.04 -30.04
CA ALA A 370 -14.76 44.65 -30.93
C ALA A 370 -15.48 43.56 -31.73
N LEU A 371 -16.56 43.04 -31.12
CA LEU A 371 -17.40 41.94 -31.60
C LEU A 371 -16.72 40.60 -31.42
N GLY A 372 -17.44 39.61 -30.89
CA GLY A 372 -17.00 38.22 -30.78
C GLY A 372 -16.65 37.64 -32.15
N ASP A 373 -15.47 37.98 -32.64
CA ASP A 373 -14.86 37.37 -33.79
C ASP A 373 -14.61 35.93 -33.37
N SER A 374 -15.36 35.03 -34.01
CA SER A 374 -15.47 33.61 -33.68
C SER A 374 -14.17 32.83 -33.87
N ARG A 375 -13.03 33.53 -33.93
CA ARG A 375 -11.68 32.98 -34.01
C ARG A 375 -11.11 32.60 -32.64
N TYR A 376 -11.70 33.09 -31.54
CA TYR A 376 -11.21 32.83 -30.16
C TYR A 376 -12.33 32.43 -29.17
N SER A 377 -13.50 32.00 -29.66
CA SER A 377 -14.67 31.65 -28.84
C SER A 377 -14.82 30.16 -28.52
N ASP A 378 -13.97 29.28 -29.06
CA ASP A 378 -14.07 27.84 -28.83
C ASP A 378 -12.87 27.34 -28.01
N GLY A 379 -13.08 27.25 -26.70
CA GLY A 379 -12.24 26.55 -25.73
C GLY A 379 -13.12 25.79 -24.74
#